data_AF-A0ABD3BUQ3-F1
#
_entry.id   AF-A0ABD3BUQ3-F1
#
_cell.length_a   1.000
_cell.length_b   1.000
_cell.length_c   1.000
_cell.angle_alpha   90.00
_cell.angle_beta   90.00
_cell.angle_gamma   90.00
#
_symmetry.space_group_name_H-M   'P 1'
#
loop_
_entity.id
_entity.type
_entity.pdbx_description
1 polymer ?
#
loop_
_entity_poly.entity_id
_entity_poly.type
_entity_poly.pdbx_seq_one_letter_code
_entity_poly.pdbx_strand_id
1 'polypeptide(L)'
;MDNIVDSLSNAYQDLISAAATVLEAKETSGGQKTTATDAALENFKQRWELFRVACDQAEEFVESVKQRIGSECLVDEATGSVATKPGQPSPSSLPPISAVRLEQMSKAVRCLVIELQQGSGTGGGASHSNSNAPFDARFNEDAAQ
;
A
#
# COMPACT_ATOMS: atom_id res chain seq x y z
N MET A 1 -16.35 -15.56 5.09
CA MET A 1 -17.40 -14.84 4.36
C MET A 1 -18.75 -15.22 4.95
N ASP A 2 -19.13 -16.50 4.91
CA ASP A 2 -20.41 -16.99 5.46
C ASP A 2 -20.63 -16.56 6.91
N ASN A 3 -19.64 -16.75 7.79
CA ASN A 3 -19.74 -16.30 9.19
C ASN A 3 -20.01 -14.79 9.36
N ILE A 4 -19.53 -13.93 8.44
CA ILE A 4 -19.76 -12.48 8.51
C ILE A 4 -21.19 -12.15 8.07
N VAL A 5 -21.64 -12.79 6.98
CA VAL A 5 -23.01 -12.65 6.49
C VAL A 5 -24.01 -13.17 7.53
N ASP A 6 -23.73 -14.32 8.14
CA ASP A 6 -24.54 -14.89 9.21
C ASP A 6 -24.56 -13.99 10.44
N SER A 7 -23.41 -13.46 10.87
CA SER A 7 -23.34 -12.53 12.00
C SER A 7 -24.14 -11.26 11.74
N LEU A 8 -24.05 -10.69 10.54
CA LEU A 8 -24.80 -9.50 10.16
C LEU A 8 -26.30 -9.76 10.13
N SER A 9 -26.72 -10.89 9.56
CA SER A 9 -28.13 -11.31 9.48
C SER A 9 -28.72 -11.56 10.86
N ASN A 10 -27.99 -12.26 11.74
CA ASN A 10 -28.42 -12.50 13.11
C ASN A 10 -28.52 -11.20 13.92
N ALA A 11 -27.52 -10.31 13.82
CA ALA A 11 -27.55 -9.02 14.51
C ALA A 11 -28.70 -8.13 14.03
N TYR A 12 -29.02 -8.17 12.74
CA TYR A 12 -30.19 -7.47 12.19
C TYR A 12 -31.50 -8.03 12.75
N GLN A 13 -31.68 -9.35 12.76
CA GLN A 13 -32.88 -9.97 13.32
C GLN A 13 -33.05 -9.67 14.81
N ASP A 14 -31.96 -9.74 15.58
CA ASP A 14 -31.94 -9.37 17.01
C ASP A 14 -32.34 -7.91 17.23
N LEU A 15 -31.86 -6.99 16.39
CA LEU A 15 -32.22 -5.58 16.44
C LEU A 15 -33.72 -5.37 16.19
N ILE A 16 -34.27 -6.00 15.15
CA ILE A 16 -35.70 -5.90 14.82
C ILE A 16 -36.56 -6.53 15.94
N SER A 17 -36.14 -7.66 16.50
CA SER A 17 -36.81 -8.28 17.64
C SER A 17 -36.81 -7.36 18.86
N ALA A 18 -35.69 -6.73 19.19
CA ALA A 18 -35.63 -5.79 20.30
C ALA A 18 -36.49 -4.54 20.06
N ALA A 19 -36.57 -4.05 18.82
CA ALA A 19 -37.44 -2.93 18.45
C ALA A 19 -38.93 -3.29 18.65
N ALA A 20 -39.34 -4.49 18.25
CA ALA A 20 -40.69 -4.99 18.47
C ALA A 20 -41.02 -5.05 19.98
N THR A 21 -40.11 -5.59 20.81
CA THR A 21 -40.28 -5.63 22.27
C THR A 21 -40.47 -4.23 22.87
N VAL A 22 -39.77 -3.20 22.36
CA VAL A 22 -39.97 -1.81 22.81
C VAL A 22 -41.38 -1.32 22.46
N LEU A 23 -41.87 -1.62 21.26
CA LEU A 23 -43.22 -1.23 20.83
C LEU A 23 -44.31 -1.92 21.65
N GLU A 24 -44.17 -3.22 21.88
CA GLU A 24 -45.10 -4.01 22.72
C GLU A 24 -45.11 -3.52 24.17
N ALA A 25 -43.94 -3.24 24.74
CA ALA A 25 -43.82 -2.69 26.09
C ALA A 25 -44.47 -1.31 26.21
N LYS A 26 -44.30 -0.45 25.19
CA LYS A 26 -44.96 0.87 25.12
C LYS A 26 -46.46 0.77 24.94
N GLU A 27 -46.95 -0.16 24.13
CA GLU A 27 -48.39 -0.38 23.94
C GLU A 27 -49.03 -0.85 25.24
N THR A 28 -48.41 -1.83 25.91
CA THR A 28 -48.87 -2.39 27.19
C THR A 28 -48.90 -1.33 28.29
N SER A 29 -47.97 -0.37 28.28
CA SER A 29 -47.94 0.73 29.26
C SER A 29 -48.86 1.91 28.92
N GLY A 30 -49.59 1.87 27.80
CA GLY A 30 -50.38 3.02 27.31
C GLY A 30 -49.51 4.24 26.98
N GLY A 31 -48.26 4.00 26.56
CA GLY A 31 -47.28 5.05 26.25
C GLY A 31 -46.61 5.68 27.47
N GLN A 32 -46.91 5.21 28.68
CA GLN A 32 -46.25 5.68 29.91
C GLN A 32 -44.83 5.14 30.02
N LYS A 33 -43.93 5.94 30.60
CA LYS A 33 -42.58 5.49 30.94
C LYS A 33 -42.66 4.56 32.14
N THR A 34 -42.24 3.31 31.94
CA THR A 34 -42.24 2.27 32.97
C THR A 34 -40.88 1.59 33.02
N THR A 35 -40.58 0.90 34.13
CA THR A 35 -39.35 0.09 34.25
C THR A 35 -39.23 -0.95 33.14
N ALA A 36 -40.36 -1.52 32.69
CA ALA A 36 -40.38 -2.46 31.57
C ALA A 36 -40.01 -1.80 30.24
N THR A 37 -40.55 -0.61 29.98
CA THR A 37 -40.21 0.18 28.77
C THR A 37 -38.75 0.62 28.78
N ASP A 38 -38.24 1.03 29.95
CA ASP A 38 -36.84 1.42 30.12
C ASP A 38 -35.89 0.23 29.91
N ALA A 39 -36.21 -0.94 30.47
CA ALA A 39 -35.43 -2.15 30.24
C ALA A 39 -35.43 -2.58 28.77
N ALA A 40 -36.58 -2.50 28.09
CA ALA A 40 -36.67 -2.80 26.66
C ALA A 40 -35.84 -1.82 25.81
N LEU A 41 -35.84 -0.53 26.16
CA LEU A 41 -35.03 0.49 25.48
C LEU A 41 -33.52 0.27 25.66
N GLU A 42 -33.07 -0.09 26.86
CA GLU A 42 -31.66 -0.41 27.08
C GLU A 42 -31.25 -1.68 26.31
N ASN A 43 -32.12 -2.70 26.25
CA ASN A 43 -31.87 -3.88 25.43
C ASN A 43 -31.78 -3.52 23.93
N PHE A 44 -32.70 -2.70 23.43
CA PHE A 44 -32.67 -2.22 22.05
C PHE A 44 -31.37 -1.46 21.73
N LYS A 45 -30.93 -0.57 22.61
CA LYS A 45 -29.64 0.13 22.45
C LYS A 45 -28.47 -0.84 22.36
N GLN A 46 -28.46 -1.88 23.20
CA GLN A 46 -27.42 -2.91 23.15
C GLN A 46 -27.43 -3.67 21.82
N ARG A 47 -28.60 -4.08 21.32
CA ARG A 47 -28.73 -4.78 20.02
C ARG A 47 -28.37 -3.88 18.84
N TRP A 48 -28.72 -2.60 18.91
CA TRP A 48 -28.31 -1.61 17.92
C TRP A 48 -26.79 -1.49 17.84
N GLU A 49 -26.11 -1.43 18.97
CA GLU A 49 -24.64 -1.33 18.98
C GLU A 49 -23.98 -2.60 18.43
N LEU A 50 -24.50 -3.78 18.76
CA LEU A 50 -24.01 -5.05 18.19
C LEU A 50 -24.21 -5.10 16.67
N PHE A 51 -25.38 -4.64 16.18
CA PHE A 51 -25.63 -4.55 14.75
C PHE A 51 -24.67 -3.57 14.07
N ARG A 52 -24.39 -2.42 14.67
CA ARG A 52 -23.42 -1.44 14.17
C ARG A 52 -22.02 -2.06 14.03
N VAL A 53 -21.56 -2.80 15.04
CA VAL A 53 -20.27 -3.51 14.99
C VAL A 53 -20.25 -4.56 13.88
N ALA A 54 -21.36 -5.29 13.67
CA ALA A 54 -21.45 -6.27 12.59
C ALA A 54 -21.40 -5.59 11.19
N CYS A 55 -22.00 -4.40 11.05
CA CYS A 55 -21.87 -3.58 9.84
C CYS A 55 -20.43 -3.13 9.60
N ASP A 56 -19.74 -2.61 10.62
CA ASP A 56 -18.34 -2.19 10.53
C ASP A 56 -17.45 -3.37 10.06
N GLN A 57 -17.67 -4.56 10.62
CA GLN A 57 -16.92 -5.77 10.26
C GLN A 57 -17.22 -6.22 8.82
N ALA A 58 -18.46 -6.10 8.36
CA ALA A 58 -18.83 -6.41 6.99
C ALA A 58 -18.18 -5.43 5.99
N GLU A 59 -18.10 -4.14 6.35
CA GLU A 59 -17.42 -3.11 5.56
C GLU A 59 -15.91 -3.38 5.46
N GLU A 60 -15.26 -3.71 6.59
CA GLU A 60 -13.84 -4.09 6.61
C GLU A 60 -13.57 -5.30 5.72
N PHE A 61 -14.45 -6.30 5.73
CA PHE A 61 -14.33 -7.46 4.87
C PHE A 61 -14.41 -7.09 3.38
N VAL A 62 -15.36 -6.23 3.00
CA VAL A 62 -15.47 -5.75 1.61
C VAL A 62 -14.22 -4.99 1.19
N GLU A 63 -13.69 -4.12 2.06
CA GLU A 63 -12.45 -3.40 1.79
C GLU A 63 -11.26 -4.34 1.65
N SER A 64 -11.16 -5.38 2.50
CA SER A 64 -10.14 -6.42 2.42
C SER A 64 -10.19 -7.19 1.10
N VAL A 65 -11.40 -7.55 0.65
CA VAL A 65 -11.59 -8.21 -0.66
C VAL A 65 -11.21 -7.28 -1.80
N LYS A 66 -11.56 -5.99 -1.73
CA LYS A 66 -11.17 -4.98 -2.72
C LYS A 66 -9.64 -4.84 -2.82
N GLN A 67 -8.95 -4.78 -1.68
CA GLN A 67 -7.48 -4.73 -1.62
C GLN A 67 -6.83 -5.98 -2.21
N ARG A 68 -7.40 -7.17 -1.92
CA ARG A 68 -6.93 -8.43 -2.51
C ARG A 68 -7.01 -8.39 -4.04
N ILE A 69 -8.19 -8.06 -4.57
CA ILE A 69 -8.43 -7.96 -6.02
C ILE A 69 -7.55 -6.88 -6.68
N GLY A 70 -7.37 -5.74 -6.02
CA GLY A 70 -6.52 -4.66 -6.53
C GLY A 70 -5.03 -5.00 -6.53
N SER A 71 -4.56 -5.78 -5.55
CA SER A 71 -3.14 -6.15 -5.43
C SER A 71 -2.77 -7.34 -6.33
N GLU A 72 -3.69 -8.27 -6.58
CA GLU A 72 -3.47 -9.40 -7.49
C GLU A 72 -3.45 -9.00 -8.99
N CYS A 73 -3.73 -7.74 -9.32
CA CYS A 73 -3.63 -7.16 -10.66
C CYS A 73 -2.31 -6.39 -10.92
N LEU A 74 -1.50 -6.10 -9.89
CA LEU A 74 -0.28 -5.26 -10.03
C LEU A 74 1.02 -6.06 -10.20
N VAL A 75 0.95 -7.39 -10.37
CA VAL A 75 2.15 -8.26 -10.40
C VAL A 75 2.58 -8.70 -11.81
N ASP A 76 1.83 -8.48 -12.89
CA ASP A 76 2.25 -8.96 -14.22
C ASP A 76 2.38 -7.86 -15.27
N GLU A 77 3.46 -7.08 -15.18
CA GLU A 77 4.03 -6.46 -16.39
C GLU A 77 5.57 -6.27 -16.36
N ALA A 78 6.26 -6.73 -15.30
CA ALA A 78 7.71 -6.59 -15.18
C ALA A 78 8.46 -7.90 -14.85
N THR A 79 7.79 -9.05 -14.81
CA THR A 79 8.47 -10.34 -14.61
C THR A 79 7.85 -11.38 -15.51
N GLY A 80 8.31 -11.36 -16.77
CA GLY A 80 7.88 -12.30 -17.80
C GLY A 80 7.77 -13.74 -17.27
N SER A 81 6.61 -14.32 -17.44
CA SER A 81 6.36 -15.74 -17.25
C SER A 81 7.33 -16.53 -18.13
N VAL A 82 8.37 -17.08 -17.51
CA VAL A 82 9.21 -18.09 -18.16
C VAL A 82 8.46 -19.41 -18.07
N ALA A 83 7.47 -19.56 -18.95
CA ALA A 83 6.91 -20.87 -19.24
C ALA A 83 8.05 -21.76 -19.76
N THR A 84 8.51 -22.65 -18.90
CA THR A 84 9.48 -23.70 -19.19
C THR A 84 8.89 -24.66 -20.21
N LYS A 85 9.15 -24.41 -21.50
CA LYS A 85 9.07 -25.43 -22.56
C LYS A 85 10.48 -25.97 -22.80
N PRO A 86 10.74 -27.27 -22.58
CA PRO A 86 12.08 -27.82 -22.79
C PRO A 86 12.33 -27.93 -24.30
N GLY A 87 13.33 -27.18 -24.78
CA GLY A 87 13.99 -27.42 -26.06
C GLY A 87 13.63 -26.45 -27.19
N GLN A 88 14.17 -25.22 -27.16
CA GLN A 88 14.73 -24.57 -28.36
C GLN A 88 15.50 -23.28 -28.00
N PRO A 89 16.71 -23.05 -28.55
CA PRO A 89 17.44 -21.80 -28.37
C PRO A 89 16.91 -20.75 -29.35
N SER A 90 16.33 -19.67 -28.82
CA SER A 90 15.96 -18.46 -29.58
C SER A 90 16.71 -17.26 -28.97
N PRO A 91 17.39 -16.42 -29.78
CA PRO A 91 18.21 -15.34 -29.25
C PRO A 91 17.37 -14.07 -29.00
N SER A 92 16.60 -14.03 -27.92
CA SER A 92 16.06 -12.77 -27.38
C SER A 92 16.99 -12.27 -26.27
N SER A 93 18.13 -11.74 -26.71
CA SER A 93 19.22 -11.21 -25.88
C SER A 93 18.91 -9.78 -25.39
N LEU A 94 17.85 -9.59 -24.62
CA LEU A 94 17.78 -8.40 -23.76
C LEU A 94 18.20 -8.83 -22.35
N PRO A 95 19.41 -8.46 -21.90
CA PRO A 95 19.89 -8.85 -20.58
C PRO A 95 18.96 -8.24 -19.52
N PRO A 96 18.67 -8.97 -18.43
CA PRO A 96 17.84 -8.44 -17.35
C PRO A 96 18.42 -7.10 -16.88
N ILE A 97 17.55 -6.09 -16.77
CA ILE A 97 17.93 -4.76 -16.28
C ILE A 97 18.44 -4.95 -14.85
N SER A 98 19.76 -4.92 -14.67
CA SER A 98 20.34 -5.03 -13.34
C SER A 98 20.00 -3.75 -12.58
N ALA A 99 19.53 -3.89 -11.34
CA ALA A 99 19.27 -2.77 -10.45
C ALA A 99 20.50 -1.84 -10.37
N VAL A 100 21.70 -2.42 -10.46
CA VAL A 100 22.98 -1.73 -10.55
C VAL A 100 23.07 -0.82 -11.78
N ARG A 101 22.65 -1.30 -12.97
CA ARG A 101 22.67 -0.49 -14.19
C ARG A 101 21.68 0.67 -14.11
N LEU A 102 20.51 0.44 -13.52
CA LEU A 102 19.51 1.51 -13.31
C LEU A 102 20.01 2.56 -12.31
N GLU A 103 20.66 2.13 -11.22
CA GLU A 103 21.28 3.03 -10.24
C GLU A 103 22.42 3.85 -10.86
N GLN A 104 23.28 3.21 -11.66
CA GLN A 104 24.40 3.89 -12.32
C GLN A 104 23.91 4.90 -13.37
N MET A 105 22.84 4.56 -14.10
CA MET A 105 22.17 5.50 -15.00
C MET A 105 21.52 6.66 -14.24
N SER A 106 20.84 6.40 -13.10
CA SER A 106 20.30 7.45 -12.24
C SER A 106 21.38 8.40 -11.72
N LYS A 107 22.55 7.87 -11.38
CA LYS A 107 23.70 8.68 -10.94
C LYS A 107 24.27 9.51 -12.07
N ALA A 108 24.46 8.94 -13.27
CA ALA A 108 24.94 9.65 -14.44
C ALA A 108 23.99 10.78 -14.87
N VAL A 109 22.67 10.53 -14.85
CA VAL A 109 21.65 11.54 -15.15
C VAL A 109 21.69 12.67 -14.12
N ARG A 110 21.84 12.35 -12.82
CA ARG A 110 21.99 13.39 -11.78
C ARG A 110 23.22 14.27 -12.01
N CYS A 111 24.36 13.69 -12.38
CA CYS A 111 25.56 14.47 -12.73
C CYS A 111 25.32 15.38 -13.94
N LEU A 112 24.70 14.87 -15.01
CA LEU A 112 24.42 15.66 -16.20
C LEU A 112 23.48 16.84 -15.92
N VAL A 113 22.45 16.64 -15.07
CA VAL A 113 21.54 17.71 -14.66
C VAL A 113 22.29 18.82 -13.91
N ILE A 114 23.24 18.45 -13.06
CA ILE A 114 24.09 19.41 -12.34
C ILE A 114 24.98 20.18 -13.32
N GLU A 115 25.59 19.51 -14.31
CA GLU A 115 26.40 20.17 -15.35
C GLU A 115 25.57 21.14 -16.20
N LEU A 116 24.33 20.77 -16.56
CA LEU A 116 23.43 21.65 -17.30
C LEU A 116 22.94 22.85 -16.48
N GLN A 117 22.74 22.67 -15.16
CA GLN A 117 22.43 23.78 -14.25
C GLN A 117 23.61 24.73 -14.06
N GLN A 118 24.83 24.21 -14.04
CA GLN A 118 26.05 25.02 -13.98
C GLN A 118 26.39 25.70 -15.32
N GLY A 119 25.93 25.13 -16.45
CA GLY A 119 26.11 25.67 -17.80
C GLY A 119 25.11 26.76 -18.20
N SER A 120 24.05 26.98 -17.42
CA SER A 120 23.05 28.02 -17.70
C SER A 120 23.39 29.33 -16.99
N GLY A 121 24.58 29.86 -17.26
CA GLY A 121 25.06 31.16 -16.82
C GLY A 121 26.04 31.72 -17.84
N THR A 122 25.61 32.74 -18.58
CA THR A 122 26.45 33.49 -19.52
C THR A 122 27.64 34.14 -18.81
N GLY A 123 28.85 33.88 -19.31
CA GLY A 123 29.94 34.86 -19.32
C GLY A 123 31.16 34.57 -18.43
N GLY A 124 32.33 34.50 -19.07
CA GLY A 124 33.57 35.04 -18.50
C GLY A 124 34.57 34.06 -17.90
N GLY A 125 35.56 33.67 -18.71
CA GLY A 125 36.99 33.84 -18.42
C GLY A 125 37.64 33.29 -17.14
N ALA A 126 38.76 32.60 -17.38
CA ALA A 126 39.96 32.43 -16.55
C ALA A 126 40.03 31.23 -15.58
N SER A 127 40.87 30.27 -16.01
CA SER A 127 41.99 29.65 -15.28
C SER A 127 41.89 29.58 -13.75
N HIS A 128 41.97 28.39 -13.14
CA HIS A 128 42.83 28.09 -11.99
C HIS A 128 42.90 26.57 -11.70
N SER A 129 44.11 26.02 -11.90
CA SER A 129 44.86 25.13 -10.99
C SER A 129 44.22 23.82 -10.50
N ASN A 130 44.55 22.71 -11.17
CA ASN A 130 44.53 21.37 -10.56
C ASN A 130 45.58 21.30 -9.45
N SER A 131 45.16 21.42 -8.18
CA SER A 131 46.00 21.14 -7.01
C SER A 131 45.25 20.20 -6.07
N ASN A 132 45.67 18.93 -6.06
CA ASN A 132 45.90 18.09 -4.87
C ASN A 132 45.79 16.60 -5.22
N ALA A 133 46.93 16.00 -5.53
CA ALA A 133 47.19 14.60 -5.18
C ALA A 133 47.78 14.56 -3.76
N PRO A 134 47.47 13.51 -2.97
CA PRO A 134 48.50 12.94 -2.13
C PRO A 134 48.42 11.41 -2.08
N PHE A 135 49.34 10.71 -2.76
CA PHE A 135 50.00 9.54 -2.17
C PHE A 135 51.37 9.37 -2.82
N ASP A 136 52.40 9.48 -1.97
CA ASP A 136 53.82 9.30 -2.23
C ASP A 136 54.10 7.79 -2.43
N ALA A 137 54.52 7.41 -3.63
CA ALA A 137 55.16 6.13 -3.90
C ALA A 137 56.49 6.40 -4.62
N ARG A 138 57.46 6.89 -3.85
CA ARG A 138 58.88 6.75 -4.18
C ARG A 138 59.22 5.28 -4.43
N PHE A 139 59.48 4.94 -5.68
CA PHE A 139 60.44 3.89 -6.00
C PHE A 139 61.26 4.31 -7.23
N ASN A 140 62.55 4.45 -6.98
CA ASN A 140 63.67 4.72 -7.87
C ASN A 140 63.98 3.45 -8.68
N GLU A 141 64.34 3.57 -9.97
CA GLU A 141 65.47 2.88 -10.66
C GLU A 141 65.32 2.93 -12.21
N ASP A 142 66.37 3.45 -12.88
CA ASP A 142 66.89 3.19 -14.25
C ASP A 142 65.98 3.21 -15.51
N ALA A 143 66.34 3.79 -16.67
CA ALA A 143 67.64 4.18 -17.20
C ALA A 143 67.50 5.30 -18.24
N ALA A 144 68.43 6.26 -18.22
CA ALA A 144 68.66 7.23 -19.28
C ALA A 144 69.59 6.63 -20.35
N GLN A 145 69.36 7.01 -21.61
CA GLN A 145 70.43 7.25 -22.57
C GLN A 145 70.90 8.70 -22.44
#